data_AF-A0A368GBP0-F1
#
_entry.id   AF-A0A368GBP0-F1
#
_cell.length_a   1.000
_cell.length_b   1.000
_cell.length_c   1.000
_cell.angle_alpha   90.00
_cell.angle_beta   90.00
_cell.angle_gamma   90.00
#
_symmetry.space_group_name_H-M   'P 1'
#
loop_
_entity.id
_entity.type
_entity.pdbx_description
1 polymer ?
#
loop_
_entity_poly.entity_id
_entity_poly.type
_entity_poly.pdbx_seq_one_letter_code
_entity_poly.pdbx_strand_id
1 'polypeptide(L)'
;LDSLGASLPSSIVQWFSRCVQGYFQIDQIIIEEAVEVDAAAPTDDSSDAKSKPVVRKTIHPEALPHFRTEILAQRYRWHKETEVMIIARLPFEEQIKRPYFHVKPLEAEQLKNWRLYLDFEIAEGNETRITVLFERCLIACAMYDQFWTKYARWAQKHRGSDAAREIYRRAQQHIPGNVRLALAFSAFEESLGTRKKHFINTLQSLVLYTCG
;
A
#
# COMPACT_ATOMS: atom_id res chain seq x y z
N LEU A 1 21.70 -40.87 7.39
CA LEU A 1 22.45 -39.75 7.99
C LEU A 1 22.40 -39.94 9.49
N ASP A 2 23.07 -41.00 9.92
CA ASP A 2 23.45 -41.21 11.31
C ASP A 2 24.61 -40.26 11.62
N SER A 3 24.67 -39.78 12.86
CA SER A 3 25.64 -38.84 13.44
C SER A 3 25.16 -37.39 13.53
N LEU A 4 24.37 -37.11 14.57
CA LEU A 4 24.54 -35.95 15.47
C LEU A 4 23.63 -36.18 16.69
N GLY A 5 24.15 -36.92 17.67
CA GLY A 5 23.52 -37.06 18.98
C GLY A 5 23.66 -35.76 19.78
N ALA A 6 22.62 -34.96 19.81
CA ALA A 6 22.42 -33.95 20.83
C ALA A 6 21.13 -34.32 21.57
N SER A 7 21.27 -34.74 22.84
CA SER A 7 20.12 -35.03 23.70
C SER A 7 19.35 -33.74 23.94
N LEU A 8 18.24 -33.55 23.23
CA LEU A 8 17.34 -32.43 23.46
C LEU A 8 16.82 -32.48 24.91
N PRO A 9 16.71 -31.33 25.60
CA PRO A 9 16.12 -31.25 26.94
C PRO A 9 14.77 -31.97 27.00
N SER A 10 14.50 -32.69 28.09
CA SER A 10 13.24 -33.44 28.27
C SER A 10 12.00 -32.57 28.03
N SER A 11 12.06 -31.27 28.35
CA SER A 11 11.00 -30.29 28.07
C SER A 11 10.76 -30.03 26.57
N ILE A 12 11.79 -30.08 25.73
CA ILE A 12 11.69 -29.89 24.28
C ILE A 12 11.15 -31.17 23.63
N VAL A 13 11.58 -32.35 24.10
CA VAL A 13 11.03 -33.64 23.62
C VAL A 13 9.57 -33.81 24.05
N GLN A 14 9.21 -33.40 25.27
CA GLN A 14 7.81 -33.41 25.72
C GLN A 14 6.95 -32.34 25.05
N TRP A 15 7.52 -31.18 24.69
CA TRP A 15 6.82 -30.16 23.90
C TRP A 15 6.61 -30.66 22.46
N PHE A 16 7.62 -31.25 21.83
CA PHE A 16 7.46 -31.92 20.53
C PHE A 16 6.44 -33.05 20.60
N SER A 17 6.49 -33.91 21.62
CA SER A 17 5.51 -34.99 21.83
C SER A 17 4.10 -34.44 22.03
N ARG A 18 3.90 -33.38 22.81
CA ARG A 18 2.59 -32.73 23.03
C ARG A 18 2.07 -32.00 21.80
N CYS A 19 2.94 -31.31 21.06
CA CYS A 19 2.59 -30.64 19.80
C CYS A 19 2.26 -31.65 18.70
N VAL A 20 3.00 -32.76 18.65
CA VAL A 20 2.76 -33.86 17.72
C VAL A 20 1.49 -34.62 18.12
N GLN A 21 1.27 -34.94 19.40
CA GLN A 21 0.07 -35.63 19.88
C GLN A 21 -1.22 -34.82 19.69
N GLY A 22 -1.17 -33.48 19.75
CA GLY A 22 -2.33 -32.63 19.41
C GLY A 22 -2.70 -32.61 17.93
N TYR A 23 -1.74 -32.91 17.04
CA TYR A 23 -1.94 -33.05 15.60
C TYR A 23 -2.33 -34.47 15.16
N PHE A 24 -2.17 -35.46 16.04
CA PHE A 24 -2.33 -36.90 15.76
C PHE A 24 -3.75 -37.44 15.96
N GLN A 25 -4.75 -36.59 16.23
CA GLN A 25 -6.15 -37.03 16.33
C GLN A 25 -6.92 -36.93 15.00
N ILE A 26 -6.24 -36.63 13.89
CA ILE A 26 -6.86 -36.53 12.56
C ILE A 26 -5.98 -37.33 11.60
N ASP A 27 -6.18 -38.65 11.59
CA ASP A 27 -5.41 -39.59 10.77
C ASP A 27 -5.61 -39.37 9.25
N GLN A 28 -6.66 -38.63 8.83
CA GLN A 28 -6.87 -38.21 7.44
C GLN A 28 -7.40 -36.77 7.33
N ILE A 29 -6.56 -35.85 6.86
CA ILE A 29 -6.90 -34.42 6.61
C ILE A 29 -7.93 -34.28 5.48
N ILE A 30 -7.88 -35.21 4.52
CA ILE A 30 -8.77 -35.27 3.36
C ILE A 30 -9.67 -36.48 3.54
N ILE A 31 -10.96 -36.23 3.67
CA ILE A 31 -12.01 -37.24 3.59
C ILE A 31 -12.42 -37.33 2.12
N GLU A 32 -12.53 -38.54 1.62
CA GLU A 32 -13.08 -38.83 0.30
C GLU A 32 -14.58 -39.11 0.47
N GLU A 33 -15.41 -38.10 0.19
CA GLU A 33 -16.86 -38.26 0.20
C GLU A 33 -17.32 -38.62 -1.23
N ALA A 34 -17.90 -39.80 -1.38
CA ALA A 34 -18.52 -40.23 -2.63
C ALA A 34 -19.90 -39.57 -2.74
N VAL A 35 -20.07 -38.65 -3.68
CA VAL A 35 -21.37 -38.05 -3.96
C VAL A 35 -22.03 -38.84 -5.08
N GLU A 36 -23.17 -39.46 -4.80
CA GLU A 36 -24.05 -40.02 -5.82
C GLU A 36 -24.77 -38.85 -6.53
N VAL A 37 -24.59 -38.75 -7.84
CA VAL A 37 -25.30 -37.78 -8.67
C VAL A 37 -26.62 -38.41 -9.06
N ASP A 38 -27.73 -37.93 -8.51
CA ASP A 38 -29.07 -38.38 -8.90
C ASP A 38 -29.26 -38.09 -10.40
N ALA A 39 -29.33 -39.16 -11.19
CA ALA A 39 -29.72 -39.10 -12.58
C ALA A 39 -31.20 -38.71 -12.66
N ALA A 40 -31.47 -37.48 -13.09
CA ALA A 40 -32.83 -37.04 -13.39
C ALA A 40 -33.41 -37.89 -14.54
N ALA A 41 -34.39 -38.73 -14.19
CA ALA A 41 -35.42 -39.45 -14.96
C ALA A 41 -35.07 -40.10 -16.33
N PRO A 42 -35.61 -41.31 -16.62
CA PRO A 42 -35.11 -42.21 -17.65
C PRO A 42 -35.70 -41.93 -19.04
N THR A 43 -34.87 -42.01 -20.09
CA THR A 43 -35.33 -42.39 -21.43
C THR A 43 -34.56 -43.61 -21.90
N ASP A 44 -35.33 -44.53 -22.47
CA ASP A 44 -35.08 -45.93 -22.75
C ASP A 44 -33.80 -46.26 -23.55
N ASP A 45 -33.37 -47.49 -23.32
CA ASP A 45 -32.61 -48.39 -24.19
C ASP A 45 -31.09 -48.63 -23.95
N SER A 46 -30.80 -49.87 -23.56
CA SER A 46 -29.59 -50.70 -23.71
C SER A 46 -28.19 -50.09 -23.49
N SER A 47 -27.62 -50.37 -22.31
CA SER A 47 -26.35 -51.11 -22.09
C SER A 47 -25.66 -50.67 -20.79
N ASP A 48 -25.08 -51.67 -20.12
CA ASP A 48 -24.51 -51.66 -18.77
C ASP A 48 -23.40 -50.59 -18.58
N ALA A 49 -23.77 -49.38 -18.16
CA ALA A 49 -22.84 -48.30 -17.82
C ALA A 49 -22.94 -47.99 -16.32
N LYS A 50 -22.17 -48.74 -15.51
CA LYS A 50 -21.91 -48.40 -14.10
C LYS A 50 -21.43 -46.93 -14.00
N SER A 51 -22.25 -46.06 -13.44
CA SER A 51 -21.85 -44.70 -13.07
C SER A 51 -20.68 -44.79 -12.09
N LYS A 52 -19.51 -44.23 -12.46
CA LYS A 52 -18.36 -44.18 -11.57
C LYS A 52 -18.62 -43.11 -10.50
N PRO A 53 -18.47 -43.41 -9.20
CA PRO A 53 -18.67 -42.40 -8.16
C PRO A 53 -17.62 -41.29 -8.31
N VAL A 54 -18.09 -40.03 -8.27
CA VAL A 54 -17.20 -38.87 -8.26
C VAL A 54 -16.71 -38.69 -6.82
N VAL A 55 -15.43 -39.01 -6.59
CA VAL A 55 -14.80 -38.86 -5.28
C VAL A 55 -14.45 -37.39 -5.06
N ARG A 56 -15.13 -36.73 -4.11
CA ARG A 56 -14.81 -35.36 -3.71
C ARG A 56 -13.93 -35.37 -2.46
N LYS A 57 -12.72 -34.86 -2.60
CA LYS A 57 -11.78 -34.65 -1.49
C LYS A 57 -12.23 -33.44 -0.67
N THR A 58 -12.79 -33.67 0.51
CA THR A 58 -13.22 -32.64 1.47
C THR A 58 -12.28 -32.63 2.68
N ILE A 59 -12.06 -31.46 3.29
CA ILE A 59 -11.20 -31.35 4.48
C ILE A 59 -12.01 -31.81 5.70
N HIS A 60 -11.41 -32.61 6.58
CA HIS A 60 -12.08 -33.13 7.78
C HIS A 60 -12.76 -31.99 8.57
N PRO A 61 -14.07 -32.10 8.92
CA PRO A 61 -14.85 -31.01 9.49
C PRO A 61 -14.31 -30.53 10.84
N GLU A 62 -13.71 -31.43 11.62
CA GLU A 62 -13.05 -31.10 12.90
C GLU A 62 -11.67 -30.46 12.71
N ALA A 63 -11.00 -30.69 11.57
CA ALA A 63 -9.71 -30.07 11.24
C ALA A 63 -9.86 -28.61 10.78
N LEU A 64 -10.99 -28.29 10.14
CA LEU A 64 -11.27 -26.96 9.59
C LEU A 64 -11.19 -25.82 10.63
N PRO A 65 -11.78 -25.94 11.85
CA PRO A 65 -11.60 -24.95 12.91
C PRO A 65 -10.14 -24.73 13.31
N HIS A 66 -9.35 -25.81 13.41
CA HIS A 66 -7.93 -25.72 13.78
C HIS A 66 -7.11 -24.99 12.71
N PHE A 67 -7.31 -25.33 11.43
CA PHE A 67 -6.67 -24.61 10.32
C PHE A 67 -7.08 -23.14 10.28
N ARG A 68 -8.36 -22.83 10.51
CA ARG A 68 -8.85 -21.44 10.56
C ARG A 68 -8.15 -20.66 11.68
N THR A 69 -8.10 -21.22 12.89
CA THR A 69 -7.45 -20.57 14.04
C THR A 69 -5.96 -20.33 13.78
N GLU A 70 -5.25 -21.32 13.24
CA GLU A 70 -3.82 -21.17 12.92
C GLU A 70 -3.59 -20.10 11.84
N ILE A 71 -4.37 -20.11 10.75
CA ILE A 71 -4.29 -19.09 9.69
C ILE A 71 -4.57 -17.69 10.25
N LEU A 72 -5.56 -17.56 11.13
CA LEU A 72 -5.88 -16.29 11.78
C LEU A 72 -4.76 -15.83 12.71
N ALA A 73 -4.19 -16.74 13.51
CA ALA A 73 -3.07 -16.45 14.40
C ALA A 73 -1.85 -15.93 13.62
N GLN A 74 -1.51 -16.59 12.51
CA GLN A 74 -0.42 -16.15 11.62
C GLN A 74 -0.69 -14.75 11.05
N ARG A 75 -1.93 -14.48 10.63
CA ARG A 75 -2.33 -13.19 10.02
C ARG A 75 -2.49 -12.05 11.03
N TYR A 76 -2.73 -12.39 12.29
CA TYR A 76 -3.05 -11.44 13.35
C TYR A 76 -1.97 -10.37 13.52
N ARG A 77 -0.68 -10.73 13.39
CA ARG A 77 0.43 -9.78 13.50
C ARG A 77 0.31 -8.62 12.51
N TRP A 78 0.12 -8.93 11.22
CA TRP A 78 0.01 -7.91 10.16
C TRP A 78 -1.28 -7.11 10.28
N HIS A 79 -2.38 -7.76 10.68
CA HIS A 79 -3.63 -7.07 10.94
C HIS A 79 -3.46 -6.04 12.06
N LYS A 80 -2.85 -6.42 13.19
CA LYS A 80 -2.64 -5.53 14.34
C LYS A 80 -1.70 -4.37 14.01
N GLU A 81 -0.60 -4.64 13.31
CA GLU A 81 0.30 -3.58 12.82
C GLU A 81 -0.44 -2.60 11.88
N THR A 82 -1.26 -3.13 10.97
CA THR A 82 -2.06 -2.32 10.04
C THR A 82 -3.12 -1.51 10.77
N GLU A 83 -3.80 -2.11 11.76
CA GLU A 83 -4.83 -1.46 12.57
C GLU A 83 -4.26 -0.24 13.30
N VAL A 84 -3.10 -0.37 13.94
CA VAL A 84 -2.41 0.75 14.60
C VAL A 84 -2.11 1.87 13.60
N MET A 85 -1.61 1.52 12.42
CA MET A 85 -1.30 2.48 11.36
C MET A 85 -2.55 3.18 10.80
N ILE A 86 -3.67 2.46 10.68
CA ILE A 86 -4.95 3.03 10.25
C ILE A 86 -5.47 4.01 11.30
N ILE A 87 -5.47 3.61 12.58
CA ILE A 87 -5.95 4.44 13.69
C ILE A 87 -5.16 5.75 13.76
N ALA A 88 -3.84 5.70 13.55
CA ALA A 88 -3.01 6.90 13.54
C ALA A 88 -3.34 7.87 12.39
N ARG A 89 -3.79 7.36 11.23
CA ARG A 89 -4.10 8.18 10.05
C ARG A 89 -5.55 8.66 9.98
N LEU A 90 -6.47 7.91 10.58
CA LEU A 90 -7.90 8.15 10.51
C LEU A 90 -8.29 9.62 10.79
N PRO A 91 -7.72 10.31 11.81
CA PRO A 91 -8.06 11.71 12.07
C PRO A 91 -7.76 12.65 10.91
N PHE A 92 -6.73 12.35 10.10
CA PHE A 92 -6.40 13.16 8.92
C PHE A 92 -7.31 12.82 7.75
N GLU A 93 -7.61 11.54 7.54
CA GLU A 93 -8.44 11.06 6.43
C GLU A 93 -9.89 11.55 6.54
N GLU A 94 -10.46 11.55 7.75
CA GLU A 94 -11.83 12.03 8.00
C GLU A 94 -12.02 13.52 7.67
N GLN A 95 -10.96 14.32 7.78
CA GLN A 95 -10.99 15.75 7.47
C GLN A 95 -10.91 16.04 5.96
N ILE A 96 -10.57 15.05 5.12
CA ILE A 96 -10.47 15.20 3.67
C ILE A 96 -11.85 15.06 3.03
N LYS A 97 -12.59 16.17 2.96
CA LYS A 97 -13.92 16.21 2.31
C LYS A 97 -13.87 16.10 0.78
N ARG A 98 -12.77 16.53 0.14
CA ARG A 98 -12.65 16.60 -1.33
C ARG A 98 -11.34 15.93 -1.79
N PRO A 99 -11.38 14.65 -2.18
CA PRO A 99 -10.19 13.91 -2.61
C PRO A 99 -9.81 14.13 -4.09
N TYR A 100 -10.62 14.85 -4.86
CA TYR A 100 -10.42 15.10 -6.30
C TYR A 100 -10.17 16.59 -6.59
N PHE A 101 -9.62 16.87 -7.77
CA PHE A 101 -9.38 18.23 -8.23
C PHE A 101 -10.70 19.00 -8.43
N HIS A 102 -10.75 20.23 -7.96
CA HIS A 102 -11.86 21.14 -8.19
C HIS A 102 -11.37 22.60 -8.27
N VAL A 103 -11.98 23.41 -9.14
CA VAL A 103 -11.55 24.80 -9.38
C VAL A 103 -11.82 25.72 -8.18
N LYS A 104 -12.94 25.51 -7.47
CA LYS A 104 -13.21 26.20 -6.20
C LYS A 104 -12.07 25.95 -5.21
N PRO A 105 -11.53 27.01 -4.58
CA PRO A 105 -10.44 26.87 -3.63
C PRO A 105 -10.87 26.00 -2.43
N LEU A 106 -9.95 25.19 -1.94
CA LEU A 106 -10.10 24.43 -0.71
C LEU A 106 -10.12 25.38 0.50
N GLU A 107 -10.87 24.96 1.52
CA GLU A 107 -10.93 25.65 2.81
C GLU A 107 -9.56 25.65 3.48
N ALA A 108 -9.24 26.73 4.22
CA ALA A 108 -7.95 26.86 4.90
C ALA A 108 -7.68 25.71 5.90
N GLU A 109 -8.73 25.16 6.50
CA GLU A 109 -8.66 24.00 7.39
C GLU A 109 -8.21 22.74 6.65
N GLN A 110 -8.72 22.49 5.44
CA GLN A 110 -8.30 21.35 4.62
C GLN A 110 -6.82 21.49 4.21
N LEU A 111 -6.40 22.70 3.85
CA LEU A 111 -4.99 22.97 3.52
C LEU A 111 -4.07 22.80 4.75
N LYS A 112 -4.56 23.12 5.95
CA LYS A 112 -3.86 22.85 7.21
C LYS A 112 -3.78 21.35 7.48
N ASN A 113 -4.88 20.62 7.32
CA ASN A 113 -4.92 19.16 7.50
C ASN A 113 -3.92 18.45 6.57
N TRP A 114 -3.91 18.78 5.28
CA TRP A 114 -2.93 18.21 4.33
C TRP A 114 -1.48 18.49 4.73
N ARG A 115 -1.18 19.70 5.22
CA ARG A 115 0.18 20.03 5.69
C ARG A 115 0.59 19.16 6.88
N LEU A 116 -0.29 19.05 7.88
CA LEU A 116 -0.06 18.24 9.07
C LEU A 116 0.07 16.76 8.74
N TYR A 117 -0.77 16.24 7.84
CA TYR A 117 -0.72 14.84 7.43
C TYR A 117 0.59 14.51 6.69
N LEU A 118 1.04 15.40 5.80
CA LEU A 118 2.35 15.25 5.16
C LEU A 118 3.49 15.30 6.17
N ASP A 119 3.43 16.19 7.17
CA ASP A 119 4.45 16.25 8.22
C ASP A 119 4.48 14.98 9.08
N PHE A 120 3.31 14.44 9.42
CA PHE A 120 3.18 13.16 10.11
C PHE A 120 3.85 12.03 9.33
N GLU A 121 3.54 11.87 8.04
CA GLU A 121 4.13 10.80 7.24
C GLU A 121 5.63 10.97 7.01
N ILE A 122 6.11 12.20 6.88
CA ILE A 122 7.54 12.49 6.78
C ILE A 122 8.26 12.11 8.07
N ALA A 123 7.64 12.35 9.23
CA ALA A 123 8.20 11.98 10.54
C ALA A 123 8.30 10.45 10.71
N GLU A 124 7.32 9.70 10.19
CA GLU A 124 7.33 8.24 10.18
C GLU A 124 8.41 7.63 9.26
N GLY A 125 8.81 8.36 8.21
CA GLY A 125 9.98 8.01 7.40
C GLY A 125 9.77 6.92 6.34
N ASN A 126 8.55 6.46 6.08
CA ASN A 126 8.29 5.48 5.02
C ASN A 126 8.22 6.16 3.64
N GLU A 127 9.28 6.05 2.84
CA GLU A 127 9.41 6.78 1.57
C GLU A 127 8.30 6.47 0.55
N THR A 128 7.95 5.20 0.37
CA THR A 128 6.89 4.78 -0.56
C THR A 128 5.56 5.42 -0.17
N ARG A 129 5.23 5.38 1.13
CA ARG A 129 3.99 5.93 1.68
C ARG A 129 3.94 7.45 1.56
N ILE A 130 5.03 8.14 1.89
CA ILE A 130 5.17 9.59 1.74
C ILE A 130 4.93 9.99 0.28
N THR A 131 5.50 9.24 -0.66
CA THR A 131 5.34 9.50 -2.10
C THR A 131 3.89 9.37 -2.54
N VAL A 132 3.24 8.25 -2.18
CA VAL A 132 1.83 8.03 -2.50
C VAL A 132 0.96 9.15 -1.92
N LEU A 133 1.25 9.59 -0.68
CA LEU A 133 0.50 10.68 -0.06
C LEU A 133 0.74 12.02 -0.75
N PHE A 134 1.98 12.35 -1.14
CA PHE A 134 2.27 13.57 -1.91
C PHE A 134 1.55 13.59 -3.25
N GLU A 135 1.64 12.50 -4.02
CA GLU A 135 0.93 12.40 -5.31
C GLU A 135 -0.58 12.53 -5.11
N ARG A 136 -1.14 11.90 -4.07
CA ARG A 136 -2.57 12.02 -3.75
C ARG A 136 -2.97 13.43 -3.31
N CYS A 137 -2.13 14.10 -2.52
CA CYS A 137 -2.35 15.49 -2.11
C CYS A 137 -2.39 16.43 -3.32
N LEU A 138 -1.50 16.21 -4.29
CA LEU A 138 -1.41 17.02 -5.50
C LEU A 138 -2.59 16.84 -6.46
N ILE A 139 -3.36 15.75 -6.37
CA ILE A 139 -4.63 15.62 -7.11
C ILE A 139 -5.61 16.72 -6.69
N ALA A 140 -5.84 16.89 -5.38
CA ALA A 140 -6.76 17.92 -4.88
C ALA A 140 -6.11 19.31 -4.84
N CYS A 141 -4.81 19.39 -4.55
CA CYS A 141 -4.08 20.63 -4.28
C CYS A 141 -3.17 21.09 -5.42
N ALA A 142 -3.43 20.68 -6.67
CA ALA A 142 -2.58 20.97 -7.84
C ALA A 142 -2.28 22.47 -8.03
N MET A 143 -3.20 23.36 -7.66
CA MET A 143 -3.08 24.82 -7.84
C MET A 143 -2.38 25.55 -6.68
N TYR A 144 -1.87 24.81 -5.69
CA TYR A 144 -1.21 25.38 -4.51
C TYR A 144 0.30 25.13 -4.53
N ASP A 145 1.08 26.18 -4.79
CA ASP A 145 2.54 26.16 -4.93
C ASP A 145 3.30 25.63 -3.69
N GLN A 146 2.72 25.83 -2.51
CA GLN A 146 3.32 25.41 -1.24
C GLN A 146 3.52 23.88 -1.14
N PHE A 147 2.61 23.06 -1.70
CA PHE A 147 2.73 21.61 -1.63
C PHE A 147 3.76 21.08 -2.62
N TRP A 148 3.82 21.66 -3.83
CA TRP A 148 4.87 21.38 -4.82
C TRP A 148 6.25 21.68 -4.26
N THR A 149 6.42 22.85 -3.65
CA THR A 149 7.71 23.25 -3.06
C THR A 149 8.11 22.33 -1.90
N LYS A 150 7.15 21.91 -1.06
CA LYS A 150 7.39 20.95 0.01
C LYS A 150 7.81 19.58 -0.53
N TYR A 151 7.11 19.09 -1.57
CA TYR A 151 7.42 17.81 -2.20
C TYR A 151 8.81 17.82 -2.85
N ALA A 152 9.14 18.88 -3.59
CA ALA A 152 10.44 19.00 -4.24
C ALA A 152 11.59 19.05 -3.23
N ARG A 153 11.44 19.78 -2.11
CA ARG A 153 12.44 19.81 -1.02
C ARG A 153 12.64 18.45 -0.36
N TRP A 154 11.55 17.74 -0.10
CA TRP A 154 11.62 16.39 0.44
C TRP A 154 12.31 15.43 -0.56
N ALA A 155 11.90 15.46 -1.83
CA ALA A 155 12.48 14.64 -2.88
C ALA A 155 13.98 14.96 -3.10
N GLN A 156 14.39 16.22 -3.03
CA GLN A 156 15.81 16.60 -3.11
C GLN A 156 16.64 15.90 -2.04
N LYS A 157 16.14 15.87 -0.80
CA LYS A 157 16.84 15.27 0.35
C LYS A 157 16.91 13.75 0.28
N HIS A 158 15.86 13.09 -0.21
CA HIS A 158 15.73 11.63 -0.15
C HIS A 158 16.03 10.90 -1.47
N ARG A 159 15.74 11.54 -2.61
CA ARG A 159 15.85 10.96 -3.96
C ARG A 159 16.86 11.66 -4.86
N GLY A 160 17.47 12.73 -4.37
CA GLY A 160 18.42 13.55 -5.11
C GLY A 160 17.78 14.61 -5.99
N SER A 161 18.66 15.38 -6.63
CA SER A 161 18.30 16.62 -7.32
C SER A 161 17.46 16.40 -8.58
N ASP A 162 17.66 15.31 -9.31
CA ASP A 162 16.91 15.08 -10.55
C ASP A 162 15.42 14.84 -10.29
N ALA A 163 15.08 14.14 -9.21
CA ALA A 163 13.69 13.96 -8.78
C ALA A 163 13.03 15.30 -8.42
N ALA A 164 13.74 16.17 -7.69
CA ALA A 164 13.26 17.50 -7.34
C ALA A 164 13.03 18.38 -8.58
N ARG A 165 13.93 18.31 -9.57
CA ARG A 165 13.80 19.02 -10.85
C ARG A 165 12.55 18.59 -11.61
N GLU A 166 12.26 17.29 -11.65
CA GLU A 166 11.06 16.78 -12.31
C GLU A 166 9.77 17.28 -11.64
N ILE A 167 9.74 17.29 -10.30
CA ILE A 167 8.61 17.82 -9.54
C ILE A 167 8.40 19.31 -9.85
N TYR A 168 9.46 20.11 -9.91
CA TYR A 168 9.36 21.53 -10.27
C TYR A 168 8.86 21.74 -11.71
N ARG A 169 9.31 20.93 -12.67
CA ARG A 169 8.81 20.97 -14.05
C ARG A 169 7.32 20.65 -14.14
N ARG A 170 6.87 19.59 -13.45
CA ARG A 170 5.45 19.26 -13.34
C ARG A 170 4.66 20.41 -12.72
N ALA A 171 5.17 21.00 -11.64
CA ALA A 171 4.52 22.12 -10.98
C ALA A 171 4.31 23.33 -11.92
N GLN A 172 5.30 23.64 -12.77
CA GLN A 172 5.20 24.72 -13.76
C GLN A 172 4.12 24.45 -14.82
N GLN A 173 3.87 23.19 -15.18
CA GLN A 173 2.79 22.82 -16.11
C GLN A 173 1.41 23.03 -15.48
N HIS A 174 1.26 22.76 -14.18
CA HIS A 174 -0.01 22.94 -13.48
C HIS A 174 -0.32 24.40 -13.13
N ILE A 175 0.71 25.18 -12.75
CA ILE A 175 0.55 26.57 -12.31
C ILE A 175 1.50 27.48 -13.13
N PRO A 176 1.21 27.70 -14.42
CA PRO A 176 2.01 28.59 -15.24
C PRO A 176 1.96 30.01 -14.69
N GLY A 177 3.10 30.72 -14.73
CA GLY A 177 3.18 32.10 -14.27
C GLY A 177 3.23 32.31 -12.76
N ASN A 178 3.26 31.26 -11.94
CA ASN A 178 3.42 31.42 -10.49
C ASN A 178 4.84 31.87 -10.12
N VAL A 179 4.96 33.14 -9.71
CA VAL A 179 6.24 33.76 -9.33
C VAL A 179 6.91 33.03 -8.16
N ARG A 180 6.16 32.61 -7.14
CA ARG A 180 6.72 31.95 -5.95
C ARG A 180 7.34 30.60 -6.31
N LEU A 181 6.66 29.82 -7.13
CA LEU A 181 7.14 28.53 -7.60
C LEU A 181 8.39 28.71 -8.48
N ALA A 182 8.39 29.69 -9.38
CA ALA A 182 9.53 29.99 -10.23
C ALA A 182 10.76 30.47 -9.45
N LEU A 183 10.56 31.31 -8.42
CA LEU A 183 11.64 31.71 -7.51
C LEU A 183 12.19 30.51 -6.74
N ALA A 184 11.31 29.64 -6.23
CA ALA A 184 11.74 28.42 -5.53
C ALA A 184 12.56 27.49 -6.44
N PHE A 185 12.12 27.29 -7.68
CA PHE A 185 12.85 26.47 -8.65
C PHE A 185 14.19 27.08 -9.05
N SER A 186 14.24 28.41 -9.22
CA SER A 186 15.48 29.12 -9.54
C SER A 186 16.50 29.02 -8.40
N ALA A 187 16.06 29.21 -7.15
CA ALA A 187 16.91 29.04 -5.97
C ALA A 187 17.43 27.59 -5.85
N PHE A 188 16.58 26.61 -6.20
CA PHE A 188 17.00 25.21 -6.27
C PHE A 188 18.10 24.98 -7.32
N GLU A 189 17.92 25.44 -8.56
CA GLU A 189 18.97 25.29 -9.60
C GLU A 189 20.26 26.03 -9.26
N GLU A 190 20.16 27.20 -8.62
CA GLU A 190 21.32 27.94 -8.14
C GLU A 190 22.13 27.14 -7.10
N SER A 191 21.44 26.44 -6.18
CA SER A 191 22.08 25.58 -5.19
C SER A 191 22.85 24.40 -5.80
N LEU A 192 22.53 24.01 -7.04
CA LEU A 192 23.20 22.94 -7.77
C LEU A 192 24.37 23.43 -8.64
N GLY A 193 24.62 24.74 -8.69
CA GLY A 193 25.74 25.32 -9.45
C GLY A 193 25.50 25.41 -10.97
N THR A 194 24.30 25.08 -11.48
CA THR A 194 23.89 25.27 -12.88
C THR A 194 23.65 26.76 -13.17
N ARG A 195 24.73 27.56 -13.18
CA ARG A 195 24.65 29.02 -13.27
C ARG A 195 24.21 29.50 -14.67
N LYS A 196 23.19 30.37 -14.67
CA LYS A 196 22.85 31.43 -15.66
C LYS A 196 21.81 31.19 -16.77
N LYS A 197 21.38 29.97 -17.12
CA LYS A 197 20.36 29.82 -18.20
C LYS A 197 18.91 29.76 -17.72
N HIS A 198 18.65 29.20 -16.53
CA HIS A 198 17.26 29.02 -16.07
C HIS A 198 16.64 30.32 -15.57
N PHE A 199 17.30 31.07 -14.69
CA PHE A 199 16.75 32.29 -14.10
C PHE A 199 16.30 33.33 -15.13
N ILE A 200 17.12 33.60 -16.15
CA ILE A 200 16.77 34.54 -17.22
C ILE A 200 15.60 34.03 -18.06
N ASN A 201 15.59 32.75 -18.46
CA ASN A 201 14.51 32.17 -19.26
C ASN A 201 13.20 32.10 -18.48
N THR A 202 13.24 31.76 -17.19
CA THR A 202 12.06 31.69 -16.34
C THR A 202 11.48 33.08 -16.07
N LEU A 203 12.31 34.09 -15.80
CA LEU A 203 11.86 35.47 -15.67
C LEU A 203 11.34 36.06 -17.00
N GLN A 204 12.00 35.78 -18.13
CA GLN A 204 11.51 36.20 -19.45
C GLN A 204 10.15 35.57 -19.77
N SER A 205 9.95 34.28 -19.47
CA SER A 205 8.66 33.62 -19.63
C SER A 205 7.59 34.24 -18.73
N LEU A 206 7.89 34.47 -17.44
CA LEU A 206 6.97 35.14 -16.50
C LEU A 206 6.55 36.54 -16.97
N VAL A 207 7.52 37.37 -17.38
CA VAL A 207 7.26 38.72 -17.86
C VAL A 207 6.41 38.72 -19.14
N LEU A 208 6.66 37.79 -20.06
CA LEU A 208 5.87 37.63 -21.29
C LEU A 208 4.42 37.18 -21.01
N TYR A 209 4.18 36.31 -20.03
CA TYR A 209 2.84 35.86 -19.67
C TYR A 209 2.02 36.89 -18.88
N THR A 210 2.67 37.79 -18.14
CA THR A 210 1.97 38.85 -17.38
C THR A 210 1.71 40.13 -18.17
N CYS A 211 2.35 40.29 -19.33
CA CYS A 211 2.30 41.51 -20.13
C CYS A 211 1.46 41.38 -21.42
N GLY A 212 0.66 40.31 -21.54
CA GLY A 212 -0.25 40.03 -22.66
C GLY A 212 -1.72 40.08 -22.25
#